data_AF-A0A2R8CH45-F1
#
_entry.id   AF-A0A2R8CH45-F1
#
_cell.length_a   1.000
_cell.length_b   1.000
_cell.length_c   1.000
_cell.angle_alpha   90.00
_cell.angle_beta   90.00
_cell.angle_gamma   90.00
#
_symmetry.space_group_name_H-M   'P 1'
#
loop_
_entity.id
_entity.type
_entity.pdbx_description
1 polymer ?
#
loop_
_entity_poly.entity_id
_entity_poly.type
_entity_poly.pdbx_seq_one_letter_code
_entity_poly.pdbx_strand_id
1 'polypeptide(L)'
;MGKNLVVCCDGTNQQFSRVNTNVVHLFRLIKRHGDQQKAFYSPGVGTFAAPFFGIDVGRALGRALGTAFGYGIQQNMEDAYRFLMNEYEPGDRVFLFGFSRGAFTARSLASMIDRCGILYPHHDNMVQEITRRYLRGDDATSLRTFRDTFARSCKPWLVGVWDTVGALGCLISMRKFHNRRLSPGVRFAYHALALDEKRRPFSPTPWDESKARDGQHIEQRWFAGSHGDVGGMYRERGLSDITLRWMLERATEHGLLLEQDDLSRIQGDPAGMLHQKASGLWRLLGTRRRHYPCDALIDESVQTRIEQVEGYQPAARQQARE
;
A
#
# COMPACT_ATOMS: atom_id res chain seq x y z
N MET A 1 -24.58 13.96 -4.34
CA MET A 1 -23.29 13.28 -4.63
C MET A 1 -23.06 12.24 -3.55
N GLY A 2 -22.46 11.10 -3.87
CA GLY A 2 -22.01 10.14 -2.84
C GLY A 2 -20.85 10.70 -2.03
N LYS A 3 -20.64 10.14 -0.84
CA LYS A 3 -19.57 10.51 0.08
C LYS A 3 -18.26 9.79 -0.25
N ASN A 4 -17.16 10.29 0.32
CA ASN A 4 -15.87 9.64 0.25
C ASN A 4 -15.71 8.66 1.42
N LEU A 5 -15.27 7.43 1.14
CA LEU A 5 -14.84 6.46 2.16
C LEU A 5 -13.34 6.23 2.02
N VAL A 6 -12.59 6.61 3.04
CA VAL A 6 -11.12 6.56 3.02
C VAL A 6 -10.61 5.46 3.94
N VAL A 7 -9.93 4.46 3.40
CA VAL A 7 -9.30 3.37 4.17
C VAL A 7 -7.78 3.56 4.14
N CYS A 8 -7.16 3.61 5.30
CA CYS A 8 -5.72 3.79 5.46
C CYS A 8 -5.10 2.55 6.14
N CYS A 9 -4.34 1.75 5.39
CA CYS A 9 -3.71 0.50 5.87
C CYS A 9 -2.20 0.68 6.07
N ASP A 10 -1.70 0.54 7.31
CA ASP A 10 -0.28 0.76 7.59
C ASP A 10 0.62 -0.50 7.46
N GLY A 11 1.94 -0.29 7.34
CA GLY A 11 2.94 -1.36 7.26
C GLY A 11 3.10 -2.12 8.58
N THR A 12 3.36 -3.43 8.53
CA THR A 12 3.34 -4.26 9.75
C THR A 12 4.38 -3.86 10.81
N ASN A 13 3.98 -4.00 12.07
CA ASN A 13 4.66 -3.51 13.27
C ASN A 13 4.77 -1.98 13.35
N GLN A 14 3.94 -1.25 12.58
CA GLN A 14 3.68 0.18 12.77
C GLN A 14 2.36 0.36 13.52
N GLN A 15 2.46 1.02 14.67
CA GLN A 15 1.36 1.55 15.44
C GLN A 15 1.62 3.05 15.61
N PHE A 16 0.58 3.82 15.93
CA PHE A 16 0.71 5.24 16.23
C PHE A 16 1.79 5.46 17.30
N SER A 17 2.79 6.29 17.01
CA SER A 17 3.89 6.56 17.94
C SER A 17 4.40 8.00 17.81
N ARG A 18 5.55 8.32 18.40
CA ARG A 18 6.25 9.61 18.15
C ARG A 18 6.83 9.70 16.74
N VAL A 19 7.05 8.57 16.08
CA VAL A 19 7.51 8.44 14.69
C VAL A 19 6.47 7.65 13.91
N ASN A 20 5.99 8.18 12.79
CA ASN A 20 4.85 7.61 12.08
C ASN A 20 5.13 7.48 10.57
N THR A 21 4.28 6.73 9.91
CA THR A 21 4.28 6.53 8.46
C THR A 21 3.45 7.60 7.75
N ASN A 22 3.66 7.76 6.46
CA ASN A 22 2.85 8.66 5.62
C ASN A 22 1.38 8.24 5.56
N VAL A 23 1.03 6.99 5.89
CA VAL A 23 -0.36 6.54 6.07
C VAL A 23 -1.00 7.24 7.27
N VAL A 24 -0.31 7.29 8.41
CA VAL A 24 -0.78 8.02 9.61
C VAL A 24 -0.79 9.53 9.35
N HIS A 25 0.22 10.08 8.67
CA HIS A 25 0.25 11.52 8.36
C HIS A 25 -0.88 11.92 7.40
N LEU A 26 -1.13 11.17 6.33
CA LEU A 26 -2.31 11.35 5.47
C LEU A 26 -3.60 11.24 6.30
N PHE A 27 -3.75 10.20 7.11
CA PHE A 27 -4.95 10.01 7.94
C PHE A 27 -5.18 11.19 8.92
N ARG A 28 -4.12 11.86 9.42
CA ARG A 28 -4.27 13.06 10.25
C ARG A 28 -4.72 14.29 9.47
N LEU A 29 -4.34 14.40 8.20
CA LEU A 29 -4.54 15.59 7.35
C LEU A 29 -5.87 15.58 6.58
N ILE A 30 -6.45 14.41 6.33
CA ILE A 30 -7.76 14.29 5.68
C ILE A 30 -8.91 14.70 6.61
N LYS A 31 -9.99 15.21 6.02
CA LYS A 31 -11.27 15.42 6.69
C LYS A 31 -11.85 14.06 7.11
N ARG A 32 -12.26 13.92 8.38
CA ARG A 32 -12.70 12.62 8.95
C ARG A 32 -14.08 12.65 9.59
N HIS A 33 -14.65 13.84 9.74
CA HIS A 33 -15.91 14.06 10.44
C HIS A 33 -16.89 14.80 9.51
N GLY A 34 -18.16 14.41 9.56
CA GLY A 34 -19.23 14.91 8.71
C GLY A 34 -19.58 13.99 7.53
N ASP A 35 -20.67 14.32 6.84
CA ASP A 35 -21.34 13.38 5.93
C ASP A 35 -20.64 13.20 4.58
N GLN A 36 -19.75 14.13 4.21
CA GLN A 36 -19.04 14.14 2.92
C GLN A 36 -17.86 13.18 2.86
N GLN A 37 -17.21 12.88 3.99
CA GLN A 37 -16.04 12.01 4.04
C GLN A 37 -15.90 11.33 5.40
N LYS A 38 -15.86 9.99 5.38
CA LYS A 38 -15.57 9.15 6.54
C LYS A 38 -14.28 8.38 6.31
N ALA A 39 -13.53 8.11 7.37
CA ALA A 39 -12.25 7.41 7.26
C ALA A 39 -12.05 6.33 8.31
N PHE A 40 -11.32 5.29 7.92
CA PHE A 40 -10.90 4.16 8.75
C PHE A 40 -9.39 3.96 8.66
N TYR A 41 -8.77 3.66 9.80
CA TYR A 41 -7.34 3.38 9.90
C TYR A 41 -7.11 1.96 10.41
N SER A 42 -6.42 1.14 9.61
CA SER A 42 -5.96 -0.19 9.98
C SER A 42 -4.48 -0.12 10.39
N PRO A 43 -4.13 -0.38 11.66
CA PRO A 43 -2.74 -0.43 12.10
C PRO A 43 -2.00 -1.61 11.46
N GLY A 44 -0.68 -1.53 11.40
CA GLY A 44 0.14 -2.64 10.98
C GLY A 44 0.17 -3.75 12.03
N VAL A 45 -0.38 -4.92 11.71
CA VAL A 45 -0.27 -6.13 12.56
C VAL A 45 1.16 -6.38 13.00
N GLY A 46 1.38 -6.87 14.22
CA GLY A 46 2.71 -7.26 14.67
C GLY A 46 3.14 -8.59 14.04
N THR A 47 4.40 -8.70 13.64
CA THR A 47 5.01 -10.03 13.47
C THR A 47 5.33 -10.53 14.87
N PHE A 48 4.72 -11.62 15.34
CA PHE A 48 4.98 -12.14 16.69
C PHE A 48 6.47 -12.27 16.97
N ALA A 49 6.92 -11.69 18.08
CA ALA A 49 8.27 -11.91 18.60
C ALA A 49 8.45 -13.40 18.86
N ALA A 50 9.47 -14.01 18.24
CA ALA A 50 9.65 -15.45 18.26
C ALA A 50 9.91 -15.96 19.69
N PRO A 51 9.08 -16.88 20.23
CA PRO A 51 9.35 -17.51 21.50
C PRO A 51 10.11 -18.85 21.29
N PHE A 52 11.03 -19.11 22.22
CA PHE A 52 11.75 -20.35 22.49
C PHE A 52 12.97 -20.79 21.64
N PHE A 53 13.94 -21.26 22.42
CA PHE A 53 15.24 -21.80 22.03
C PHE A 53 15.13 -23.20 21.40
N GLY A 54 16.05 -23.52 20.48
CA GLY A 54 16.59 -24.89 20.39
C GLY A 54 16.03 -25.86 19.34
N ILE A 55 15.19 -25.44 18.38
CA ILE A 55 14.69 -26.34 17.31
C ILE A 55 14.94 -25.74 15.91
N ASP A 56 15.24 -26.63 14.95
CA ASP A 56 15.68 -26.42 13.57
C ASP A 56 15.10 -25.16 12.87
N VAL A 57 15.88 -24.08 12.98
CA VAL A 57 15.40 -22.69 12.98
C VAL A 57 14.86 -22.24 11.62
N GLY A 58 15.45 -22.68 10.51
CA GLY A 58 15.16 -22.15 9.17
C GLY A 58 13.77 -22.47 8.64
N ARG A 59 13.27 -23.69 8.88
CA ARG A 59 12.04 -24.20 8.24
C ARG A 59 10.78 -23.98 9.10
N ALA A 60 10.94 -24.01 10.43
CA ALA A 60 9.86 -23.77 11.38
C ALA A 60 9.46 -22.28 11.42
N LEU A 61 10.43 -21.35 11.55
CA LEU A 61 10.14 -19.92 11.49
C LEU A 61 9.46 -19.54 10.17
N GLY A 62 9.96 -20.03 9.02
CA GLY A 62 9.38 -19.69 7.72
C GLY A 62 7.88 -20.02 7.61
N ARG A 63 7.43 -21.14 8.19
CA ARG A 63 6.01 -21.53 8.21
C ARG A 63 5.21 -20.75 9.26
N ALA A 64 5.71 -20.65 10.49
CA ALA A 64 5.00 -19.96 11.57
C ALA A 64 4.81 -18.46 11.28
N LEU A 65 5.87 -17.80 10.80
CA LEU A 65 5.81 -16.42 10.34
C LEU A 65 4.83 -16.27 9.17
N GLY A 66 4.88 -17.17 8.18
CA GLY A 66 4.01 -17.12 7.00
C GLY A 66 2.51 -17.28 7.32
N THR A 67 2.16 -18.13 8.28
CA THR A 67 0.78 -18.33 8.75
C THR A 67 0.28 -17.12 9.54
N ALA A 68 1.03 -16.66 10.54
CA ALA A 68 0.64 -15.49 11.34
C ALA A 68 0.56 -14.21 10.48
N PHE A 69 1.47 -14.05 9.53
CA PHE A 69 1.47 -12.96 8.55
C PHE A 69 0.24 -12.99 7.63
N GLY A 70 -0.08 -14.17 7.07
CA GLY A 70 -1.27 -14.34 6.23
C GLY A 70 -2.56 -14.05 6.98
N TYR A 71 -2.66 -14.54 8.22
CA TYR A 71 -3.78 -14.29 9.11
C TYR A 71 -3.94 -12.79 9.44
N GLY A 72 -2.85 -12.10 9.79
CA GLY A 72 -2.89 -10.67 10.09
C GLY A 72 -3.27 -9.78 8.90
N ILE A 73 -2.83 -10.11 7.67
CA ILE A 73 -3.32 -9.42 6.47
C ILE A 73 -4.80 -9.70 6.24
N GLN A 74 -5.24 -10.95 6.41
CA GLN A 74 -6.67 -11.30 6.29
C GLN A 74 -7.51 -10.50 7.28
N GLN A 75 -7.10 -10.43 8.56
CA GLN A 75 -7.82 -9.67 9.58
C GLN A 75 -7.89 -8.17 9.23
N ASN A 76 -6.78 -7.54 8.84
CA ASN A 76 -6.79 -6.14 8.41
C ASN A 76 -7.68 -5.90 7.17
N MET A 77 -7.75 -6.85 6.23
CA MET A 77 -8.69 -6.78 5.11
C MET A 77 -10.14 -6.89 5.58
N GLU A 78 -10.45 -7.81 6.49
CA GLU A 78 -11.80 -8.00 7.03
C GLU A 78 -12.29 -6.79 7.83
N ASP A 79 -11.44 -6.19 8.66
CA ASP A 79 -11.82 -5.01 9.46
C ASP A 79 -12.07 -3.77 8.59
N ALA A 80 -11.21 -3.55 7.59
CA ALA A 80 -11.44 -2.52 6.58
C ALA A 80 -12.68 -2.81 5.72
N TYR A 81 -12.97 -4.09 5.42
CA TYR A 81 -14.18 -4.49 4.72
C TYR A 81 -15.44 -4.27 5.56
N ARG A 82 -15.41 -4.51 6.88
CA ARG A 82 -16.53 -4.20 7.80
C ARG A 82 -16.84 -2.72 7.83
N PHE A 83 -15.83 -1.86 7.87
CA PHE A 83 -16.03 -0.40 7.72
C PHE A 83 -16.75 -0.07 6.41
N LEU A 84 -16.27 -0.59 5.28
CA LEU A 84 -16.92 -0.37 3.98
C LEU A 84 -18.33 -0.97 3.94
N MET A 85 -18.57 -2.14 4.51
CA MET A 85 -19.89 -2.79 4.58
C MET A 85 -20.93 -1.94 5.30
N ASN A 86 -20.54 -1.32 6.41
CA ASN A 86 -21.43 -0.52 7.24
C ASN A 86 -21.62 0.91 6.72
N GLU A 87 -20.71 1.42 5.89
CA GLU A 87 -20.70 2.83 5.47
C GLU A 87 -20.96 3.06 3.98
N TYR A 88 -20.74 2.08 3.11
CA TYR A 88 -20.87 2.25 1.65
C TYR A 88 -22.31 2.31 1.18
N GLU A 89 -22.67 3.40 0.50
CA GLU A 89 -23.87 3.48 -0.30
C GLU A 89 -23.57 3.58 -1.82
N PRO A 90 -24.45 3.09 -2.71
CA PRO A 90 -24.26 3.19 -4.15
C PRO A 90 -24.03 4.64 -4.60
N GLY A 91 -22.88 4.88 -5.24
CA GLY A 91 -22.44 6.21 -5.67
C GLY A 91 -21.35 6.83 -4.80
N ASP A 92 -21.01 6.23 -3.66
CA ASP A 92 -19.87 6.63 -2.84
C ASP A 92 -18.53 6.30 -3.52
N ARG A 93 -17.50 7.09 -3.21
CA ARG A 93 -16.13 6.95 -3.73
C ARG A 93 -15.22 6.33 -2.69
N VAL A 94 -14.69 5.14 -2.97
CA VAL A 94 -13.77 4.42 -2.07
C VAL A 94 -12.31 4.75 -2.41
N PHE A 95 -11.61 5.39 -1.48
CA PHE A 95 -10.18 5.70 -1.53
C PHE A 95 -9.41 4.73 -0.63
N LEU A 96 -8.39 4.07 -1.16
CA LEU A 96 -7.64 3.03 -0.46
C LEU A 96 -6.15 3.42 -0.42
N PHE A 97 -5.64 3.72 0.77
CA PHE A 97 -4.25 4.08 1.00
C PHE A 97 -3.49 3.00 1.73
N GLY A 98 -2.20 2.84 1.45
CA GLY A 98 -1.35 2.04 2.33
C GLY A 98 0.14 2.05 2.02
N PHE A 99 0.93 1.64 3.00
CA PHE A 99 2.39 1.56 2.91
C PHE A 99 2.89 0.13 3.09
N SER A 100 3.91 -0.28 2.33
CA SER A 100 4.64 -1.54 2.52
C SER A 100 3.74 -2.77 2.36
N ARG A 101 3.27 -3.32 3.48
CA ARG A 101 2.36 -4.47 3.56
C ARG A 101 0.91 -4.04 3.81
N GLY A 102 0.69 -2.85 4.38
CA GLY A 102 -0.58 -2.16 4.27
C GLY A 102 -0.92 -1.75 2.83
N ALA A 103 0.09 -1.48 2.00
CA ALA A 103 -0.09 -1.32 0.55
C ALA A 103 -0.59 -2.61 -0.14
N PHE A 104 -0.05 -3.78 0.28
CA PHE A 104 -0.57 -5.08 -0.16
C PHE A 104 -2.03 -5.26 0.28
N THR A 105 -2.37 -4.92 1.53
CA THR A 105 -3.73 -4.96 2.08
C THR A 105 -4.69 -4.07 1.28
N ALA A 106 -4.34 -2.79 1.06
CA ALA A 106 -5.15 -1.84 0.30
C ALA A 106 -5.39 -2.31 -1.15
N ARG A 107 -4.34 -2.78 -1.85
CA ARG A 107 -4.45 -3.33 -3.21
C ARG A 107 -5.29 -4.61 -3.27
N SER A 108 -5.19 -5.46 -2.25
CA SER A 108 -5.97 -6.69 -2.14
C SER A 108 -7.44 -6.40 -1.85
N LEU A 109 -7.73 -5.44 -0.97
CA LEU A 109 -9.08 -4.97 -0.68
C LEU A 109 -9.73 -4.32 -1.92
N ALA A 110 -8.99 -3.52 -2.68
CA ALA A 110 -9.47 -2.94 -3.95
C ALA A 110 -9.96 -4.01 -4.94
N SER A 111 -9.13 -5.03 -5.17
CA SER A 111 -9.45 -6.15 -6.04
C SER A 111 -10.54 -7.06 -5.46
N MET A 112 -10.68 -7.13 -4.14
CA MET A 112 -11.76 -7.86 -3.48
C MET A 112 -13.11 -7.17 -3.69
N ILE A 113 -13.25 -5.87 -3.34
CA ILE A 113 -14.53 -5.16 -3.46
C ILE A 113 -14.98 -5.00 -4.93
N ASP A 114 -14.06 -4.88 -5.88
CA ASP A 114 -14.36 -4.87 -7.32
C ASP A 114 -14.96 -6.21 -7.82
N ARG A 115 -14.42 -7.33 -7.35
CA ARG A 115 -14.85 -8.68 -7.78
C ARG A 115 -16.07 -9.21 -7.03
N CYS A 116 -16.09 -8.99 -5.72
CA CYS A 116 -17.03 -9.58 -4.77
C CYS A 116 -18.15 -8.63 -4.35
N GLY A 117 -18.01 -7.33 -4.64
CA GLY A 117 -18.85 -6.28 -4.07
C GLY A 117 -18.60 -6.06 -2.57
N ILE A 118 -19.42 -5.17 -2.02
CA ILE A 118 -19.50 -4.87 -0.60
C ILE A 118 -20.83 -5.43 -0.09
N LEU A 119 -20.78 -6.39 0.86
CA LEU A 119 -21.97 -6.99 1.48
C LEU A 119 -22.98 -5.91 1.94
N TYR A 120 -24.26 -6.26 1.98
CA TYR A 120 -25.24 -5.44 2.67
C TYR A 120 -24.94 -5.39 4.19
N PRO A 121 -25.36 -4.35 4.92
CA PRO A 121 -25.18 -4.28 6.37
C PRO A 121 -25.76 -5.52 7.08
N HIS A 122 -25.29 -5.78 8.30
CA HIS A 122 -25.69 -6.91 9.14
C HIS A 122 -25.27 -8.31 8.64
N HIS A 123 -24.44 -8.40 7.59
CA HIS A 123 -23.86 -9.67 7.09
C HIS A 123 -22.44 -9.92 7.61
N ASP A 124 -22.11 -9.46 8.82
CA ASP A 124 -20.80 -9.61 9.46
C ASP A 124 -20.30 -11.08 9.52
N ASN A 125 -21.24 -12.01 9.68
CA ASN A 125 -21.00 -13.46 9.65
C ASN A 125 -20.42 -13.96 8.31
N MET A 126 -20.68 -13.26 7.21
CA MET A 126 -20.23 -13.64 5.85
C MET A 126 -18.90 -12.97 5.45
N VAL A 127 -18.41 -11.96 6.18
CA VAL A 127 -17.16 -11.24 5.88
C VAL A 127 -15.96 -12.20 5.82
N GLN A 128 -15.87 -13.14 6.76
CA GLN A 128 -14.83 -14.18 6.77
C GLN A 128 -14.99 -15.17 5.61
N GLU A 129 -16.21 -15.46 5.15
CA GLU A 129 -16.41 -16.33 3.99
C GLU A 129 -15.92 -15.65 2.72
N ILE A 130 -16.42 -14.45 2.41
CA ILE A 130 -16.09 -13.77 1.16
C ILE A 130 -14.60 -13.41 1.06
N THR A 131 -13.97 -13.05 2.18
CA THR A 131 -12.51 -12.86 2.23
C THR A 131 -11.77 -14.16 1.93
N ARG A 132 -12.18 -15.30 2.52
CA ARG A 132 -11.58 -16.61 2.21
C ARG A 132 -11.79 -17.02 0.76
N ARG A 133 -12.96 -16.78 0.16
CA ARG A 133 -13.24 -17.08 -1.27
C ARG A 133 -12.37 -16.25 -2.20
N TYR A 134 -12.23 -14.96 -1.92
CA TYR A 134 -11.31 -14.06 -2.63
C TYR A 134 -9.85 -14.55 -2.55
N LEU A 135 -9.35 -14.88 -1.35
CA LEU A 135 -7.96 -15.33 -1.15
C LEU A 135 -7.71 -16.73 -1.74
N ARG A 136 -8.66 -17.66 -1.59
CA ARG A 136 -8.68 -18.97 -2.28
C ARG A 136 -8.79 -18.81 -3.80
N GLY A 137 -9.27 -17.66 -4.26
CA GLY A 137 -9.39 -17.30 -5.67
C GLY A 137 -10.34 -18.24 -6.38
N ASP A 138 -11.53 -18.38 -5.79
CA ASP A 138 -12.71 -18.88 -6.47
C ASP A 138 -12.84 -18.25 -7.87
N ASP A 139 -13.44 -18.99 -8.80
CA ASP A 139 -13.58 -18.53 -10.17
C ASP A 139 -14.43 -17.25 -10.28
N ALA A 140 -14.28 -16.54 -11.39
CA ALA A 140 -14.94 -15.25 -11.58
C ALA A 140 -16.47 -15.36 -11.66
N THR A 141 -17.04 -16.53 -11.97
CA THR A 141 -18.50 -16.74 -11.96
C THR A 141 -18.99 -16.95 -10.53
N SER A 142 -18.35 -17.83 -9.74
CA SER A 142 -18.63 -18.00 -8.30
C SER A 142 -18.65 -16.66 -7.54
N LEU A 143 -17.62 -15.82 -7.74
CA LEU A 143 -17.54 -14.50 -7.10
C LEU A 143 -18.62 -13.51 -7.58
N ARG A 144 -19.03 -13.56 -8.86
CA ARG A 144 -20.14 -12.75 -9.38
C ARG A 144 -21.48 -13.21 -8.80
N THR A 145 -21.78 -14.51 -8.80
CA THR A 145 -23.03 -15.04 -8.24
C THR A 145 -23.16 -14.73 -6.74
N PHE A 146 -22.06 -14.82 -5.98
CA PHE A 146 -22.04 -14.38 -4.59
C PHE A 146 -22.38 -12.90 -4.47
N ARG A 147 -21.70 -12.04 -5.24
CA ARG A 147 -21.94 -10.59 -5.25
C ARG A 147 -23.39 -10.26 -5.56
N ASP A 148 -23.92 -10.83 -6.65
CA ASP A 148 -25.24 -10.51 -7.18
C ASP A 148 -26.37 -11.01 -6.25
N THR A 149 -26.05 -11.88 -5.29
CA THR A 149 -26.97 -12.37 -4.24
C THR A 149 -26.88 -11.57 -2.93
N PHE A 150 -25.67 -11.26 -2.46
CA PHE A 150 -25.43 -10.77 -1.08
C PHE A 150 -24.78 -9.38 -0.98
N ALA A 151 -24.42 -8.75 -2.09
CA ALA A 151 -23.57 -7.55 -2.08
C ALA A 151 -24.00 -6.46 -3.08
N ARG A 152 -23.54 -5.25 -2.79
CA ARG A 152 -23.62 -4.07 -3.64
C ARG A 152 -22.36 -4.02 -4.51
N SER A 153 -22.52 -3.73 -5.80
CA SER A 153 -21.39 -3.54 -6.70
C SER A 153 -20.62 -2.28 -6.33
N CYS A 154 -19.31 -2.37 -6.13
CA CYS A 154 -18.44 -1.25 -5.79
C CYS A 154 -17.19 -1.24 -6.68
N LYS A 155 -16.98 -0.13 -7.39
CA LYS A 155 -15.74 0.13 -8.13
C LYS A 155 -14.83 1.03 -7.28
N PRO A 156 -13.62 0.60 -6.88
CA PRO A 156 -12.71 1.46 -6.12
C PRO A 156 -12.39 2.75 -6.89
N TRP A 157 -12.42 3.90 -6.23
CA TRP A 157 -12.15 5.17 -6.90
C TRP A 157 -10.64 5.40 -7.06
N LEU A 158 -9.89 5.31 -5.96
CA LEU A 158 -8.45 5.58 -5.95
C LEU A 158 -7.71 4.58 -5.07
N VAL A 159 -6.54 4.12 -5.53
CA VAL A 159 -5.59 3.31 -4.75
C VAL A 159 -4.23 4.01 -4.71
N GLY A 160 -3.89 4.61 -3.56
CA GLY A 160 -2.63 5.34 -3.36
C GLY A 160 -1.68 4.57 -2.44
N VAL A 161 -0.49 4.17 -2.92
CA VAL A 161 0.41 3.31 -2.15
C VAL A 161 1.85 3.80 -2.09
N TRP A 162 2.46 3.67 -0.92
CA TRP A 162 3.90 3.82 -0.73
C TRP A 162 4.58 2.45 -0.72
N ASP A 163 5.55 2.30 -1.61
CA ASP A 163 6.52 1.23 -1.71
C ASP A 163 6.00 -0.18 -1.39
N THR A 164 4.95 -0.61 -2.11
CA THR A 164 4.42 -1.99 -2.04
C THR A 164 5.55 -3.01 -2.19
N VAL A 165 5.82 -3.81 -1.16
CA VAL A 165 6.82 -4.89 -1.19
C VAL A 165 6.18 -6.26 -1.27
N GLY A 166 6.83 -7.17 -1.98
CA GLY A 166 6.41 -8.57 -2.03
C GLY A 166 6.49 -9.22 -0.65
N ALA A 167 5.40 -9.84 -0.20
CA ALA A 167 5.33 -10.44 1.11
C ALA A 167 6.16 -11.74 1.21
N LEU A 168 7.39 -11.63 1.72
CA LEU A 168 8.24 -12.78 2.01
C LEU A 168 7.53 -13.72 3.01
N GLY A 169 7.13 -14.90 2.54
CA GLY A 169 6.50 -15.95 3.36
C GLY A 169 4.97 -15.97 3.40
N CYS A 170 4.24 -15.10 2.69
CA CYS A 170 2.78 -15.14 2.75
C CYS A 170 2.20 -16.41 2.11
N LEU A 171 1.39 -17.16 2.87
CA LEU A 171 0.64 -18.33 2.37
C LEU A 171 -0.50 -17.97 1.42
N ILE A 172 -0.87 -16.68 1.29
CA ILE A 172 -1.69 -16.19 0.18
C ILE A 172 -0.87 -16.35 -1.09
N SER A 173 -1.13 -17.43 -1.83
CA SER A 173 -0.37 -17.91 -3.00
C SER A 173 0.36 -16.81 -3.76
N MET A 174 1.71 -16.83 -3.70
CA MET A 174 2.57 -15.82 -4.34
C MET A 174 2.20 -15.60 -5.82
N ARG A 175 1.73 -16.64 -6.53
CA ARG A 175 1.23 -16.56 -7.92
C ARG A 175 0.15 -15.50 -8.13
N LYS A 176 -0.68 -15.20 -7.14
CA LYS A 176 -1.80 -14.23 -7.27
C LYS A 176 -1.38 -12.78 -7.05
N PHE A 177 -0.45 -12.50 -6.14
CA PHE A 177 0.08 -11.13 -5.99
C PHE A 177 1.19 -10.79 -6.99
N HIS A 178 1.80 -11.80 -7.62
CA HIS A 178 2.53 -11.61 -8.89
C HIS A 178 1.63 -11.14 -10.05
N ASN A 179 0.30 -11.14 -9.89
CA ASN A 179 -0.57 -10.41 -10.79
C ASN A 179 -0.41 -8.90 -10.56
N ARG A 180 0.62 -8.32 -11.19
CA ARG A 180 0.91 -6.87 -11.22
C ARG A 180 -0.18 -6.05 -11.93
N ARG A 181 -1.28 -6.66 -12.39
CA ARG A 181 -2.40 -5.94 -13.00
C ARG A 181 -3.24 -5.23 -11.93
N LEU A 182 -3.59 -3.98 -12.19
CA LEU A 182 -4.61 -3.27 -11.42
C LEU A 182 -5.99 -3.97 -11.57
N SER A 183 -6.85 -3.94 -10.55
CA SER A 183 -8.17 -4.57 -10.70
C SER A 183 -9.04 -3.74 -11.65
N PRO A 184 -9.91 -4.36 -12.48
CA PRO A 184 -10.62 -3.66 -13.56
C PRO A 184 -11.48 -2.47 -13.14
N GLY A 185 -12.06 -2.48 -11.93
CA GLY A 185 -12.91 -1.39 -11.45
C GLY A 185 -12.16 -0.19 -10.87
N VAL A 186 -10.84 -0.30 -10.59
CA VAL A 186 -10.09 0.84 -10.03
C VAL A 186 -9.93 1.93 -11.07
N ARG A 187 -10.34 3.16 -10.77
CA ARG A 187 -10.20 4.31 -11.69
C ARG A 187 -8.79 4.93 -11.66
N PHE A 188 -8.27 5.24 -10.47
CA PHE A 188 -6.98 5.90 -10.28
C PHE A 188 -6.03 5.07 -9.40
N ALA A 189 -4.76 4.98 -9.77
CA ALA A 189 -3.75 4.24 -9.04
C ALA A 189 -2.42 5.00 -9.00
N TYR A 190 -1.92 5.28 -7.79
CA TYR A 190 -0.70 6.06 -7.55
C TYR A 190 0.27 5.23 -6.71
N HIS A 191 1.51 5.03 -7.17
CA HIS A 191 2.54 4.28 -6.42
C HIS A 191 3.83 5.10 -6.27
N ALA A 192 4.13 5.54 -5.05
CA ALA A 192 5.44 6.10 -4.71
C ALA A 192 6.45 4.98 -4.41
N LEU A 193 7.56 4.92 -5.15
CA LEU A 193 8.55 3.84 -5.12
C LEU A 193 9.92 4.31 -4.61
N ALA A 194 10.56 3.53 -3.74
CA ALA A 194 11.88 3.86 -3.19
C ALA A 194 13.02 3.49 -4.14
N LEU A 195 13.90 4.44 -4.48
CA LEU A 195 15.11 4.18 -5.27
C LEU A 195 16.21 3.50 -4.46
N ASP A 196 16.49 3.99 -3.26
CA ASP A 196 17.71 3.67 -2.49
C ASP A 196 17.55 2.51 -1.51
N GLU A 197 16.40 1.82 -1.53
CA GLU A 197 16.18 0.60 -0.76
C GLU A 197 17.06 -0.55 -1.28
N LYS A 198 17.84 -1.15 -0.37
CA LYS A 198 18.90 -2.13 -0.69
C LYS A 198 18.64 -3.53 -0.12
N ARG A 199 17.66 -3.73 0.77
CA ARG A 199 17.36 -5.03 1.38
C ARG A 199 16.64 -5.92 0.37
N ARG A 200 17.21 -7.08 0.01
CA ARG A 200 16.60 -8.02 -0.97
C ARG A 200 15.12 -8.38 -0.69
N PRO A 201 14.71 -8.66 0.58
CA PRO A 201 13.30 -8.92 0.90
C PRO A 201 12.33 -7.78 0.59
N PHE A 202 12.83 -6.54 0.51
CA PHE A 202 12.07 -5.34 0.18
C PHE A 202 12.14 -5.07 -1.33
N SER A 203 11.94 -6.10 -2.14
CA SER A 203 11.80 -5.94 -3.59
C SER A 203 10.43 -5.34 -3.92
N PRO A 204 10.35 -4.24 -4.71
CA PRO A 204 9.10 -3.55 -4.96
C PRO A 204 8.22 -4.39 -5.89
N THR A 205 6.90 -4.27 -5.72
CA THR A 205 5.89 -4.88 -6.60
C THR A 205 5.13 -3.79 -7.35
N PRO A 206 5.75 -3.13 -8.35
CA PRO A 206 5.06 -2.16 -9.19
C PRO A 206 3.91 -2.82 -9.94
N TRP A 207 2.87 -2.07 -10.27
CA TRP A 207 1.90 -2.45 -11.29
C TRP A 207 2.58 -2.66 -12.66
N ASP A 208 1.83 -3.30 -13.54
CA ASP A 208 2.18 -3.56 -14.94
C ASP A 208 1.27 -2.71 -15.82
N GLU A 209 1.78 -1.53 -16.19
CA GLU A 209 1.03 -0.49 -16.92
C GLU A 209 0.58 -0.95 -18.30
N SER A 210 1.33 -1.87 -18.94
CA SER A 210 0.92 -2.54 -20.19
C SER A 210 -0.40 -3.33 -20.09
N LYS A 211 -0.89 -3.56 -18.87
CA LYS A 211 -2.15 -4.29 -18.59
C LYS A 211 -3.26 -3.41 -18.02
N ALA A 212 -3.07 -2.08 -18.00
CA ALA A 212 -4.13 -1.12 -17.75
C ALA A 212 -5.30 -1.33 -18.73
N ARG A 213 -6.51 -0.95 -18.32
CA ARG A 213 -7.70 -0.94 -19.18
C ARG A 213 -8.08 0.49 -19.52
N ASP A 214 -8.88 0.65 -20.55
CA ASP A 214 -9.44 1.94 -20.96
C ASP A 214 -10.09 2.67 -19.78
N GLY A 215 -9.72 3.92 -19.59
CA GLY A 215 -10.17 4.74 -18.48
C GLY A 215 -9.57 4.39 -17.12
N GLN A 216 -8.56 3.53 -17.02
CA GLN A 216 -7.71 3.45 -15.82
C GLN A 216 -6.54 4.42 -15.97
N HIS A 217 -6.22 5.14 -14.90
CA HIS A 217 -5.00 5.95 -14.81
C HIS A 217 -4.08 5.33 -13.76
N ILE A 218 -2.86 5.00 -14.17
CA ILE A 218 -1.81 4.42 -13.32
C ILE A 218 -0.60 5.34 -13.41
N GLU A 219 -0.13 5.85 -12.27
CA GLU A 219 1.11 6.61 -12.18
C GLU A 219 2.02 5.95 -11.13
N GLN A 220 3.21 5.53 -11.56
CA GLN A 220 4.23 4.94 -10.68
C GLN A 220 5.47 5.80 -10.70
N ARG A 221 5.70 6.52 -9.59
CA ARG A 221 6.77 7.51 -9.49
C ARG A 221 7.83 7.09 -8.49
N TRP A 222 9.09 7.19 -8.89
CA TRP A 222 10.24 6.81 -8.08
C TRP A 222 10.87 8.02 -7.41
N PHE A 223 11.12 7.89 -6.10
CA PHE A 223 11.65 8.93 -5.23
C PHE A 223 12.97 8.50 -4.59
N ALA A 224 13.82 9.49 -4.29
CA ALA A 224 15.03 9.30 -3.51
C ALA A 224 14.66 8.85 -2.09
N GLY A 225 15.39 7.88 -1.54
CA GLY A 225 15.03 7.29 -0.25
C GLY A 225 15.05 5.76 -0.21
N SER A 226 15.29 5.22 0.98
CA SER A 226 14.95 3.83 1.34
C SER A 226 13.43 3.65 1.49
N HIS A 227 13.00 2.42 1.81
CA HIS A 227 11.59 2.10 2.07
C HIS A 227 10.93 3.01 3.13
N GLY A 228 11.67 3.36 4.19
CA GLY A 228 11.18 4.25 5.25
C GLY A 228 11.33 5.74 4.95
N ASP A 229 12.24 6.10 4.04
CA ASP A 229 12.32 7.48 3.55
C ASP A 229 11.16 7.81 2.61
N VAL A 230 10.67 6.83 1.84
CA VAL A 230 9.48 7.00 0.97
C VAL A 230 8.16 6.79 1.71
N GLY A 231 8.10 5.88 2.68
CA GLY A 231 6.87 5.58 3.42
C GLY A 231 6.66 6.33 4.73
N GLY A 232 7.62 7.15 5.17
CA GLY A 232 7.79 7.50 6.58
C GLY A 232 8.30 6.31 7.41
N MET A 233 8.56 6.53 8.71
CA MET A 233 9.26 5.68 9.71
C MET A 233 10.49 6.34 10.36
N TYR A 234 10.87 7.57 9.97
CA TYR A 234 11.99 8.33 10.56
C TYR A 234 11.53 9.67 11.16
N ARG A 235 12.33 10.27 12.05
CA ARG A 235 12.03 11.59 12.64
C ARG A 235 12.36 12.71 11.65
N GLU A 236 13.41 12.50 10.89
CA GLU A 236 13.96 13.33 9.85
C GLU A 236 13.12 13.09 8.58
N ARG A 237 12.02 13.84 8.46
CA ARG A 237 10.96 13.55 7.48
C ARG A 237 11.15 14.15 6.09
N GLY A 238 12.24 14.91 5.85
CA GLY A 238 12.49 15.64 4.60
C GLY A 238 12.17 14.88 3.30
N LEU A 239 12.69 13.66 3.13
CA LEU A 239 12.37 12.82 1.97
C LEU A 239 10.92 12.29 1.98
N SER A 240 10.40 11.92 3.14
CA SER A 240 9.04 11.37 3.29
C SER A 240 7.93 12.40 3.12
N ASP A 241 8.21 13.68 3.40
CA ASP A 241 7.24 14.76 3.20
C ASP A 241 7.06 15.10 1.72
N ILE A 242 8.06 14.88 0.87
CA ILE A 242 7.92 14.95 -0.60
C ILE A 242 6.88 13.93 -1.08
N THR A 243 7.04 12.66 -0.69
CA THR A 243 6.16 11.57 -1.14
C THR A 243 4.77 11.61 -0.50
N LEU A 244 4.64 12.23 0.68
CA LEU A 244 3.37 12.53 1.31
C LEU A 244 2.63 13.63 0.56
N ARG A 245 3.31 14.76 0.28
CA ARG A 245 2.76 15.88 -0.48
C ARG A 245 2.26 15.42 -1.85
N TRP A 246 3.09 14.72 -2.62
CA TRP A 246 2.71 14.17 -3.93
C TRP A 246 1.46 13.29 -3.85
N MET A 247 1.38 12.37 -2.87
CA MET A 247 0.21 11.50 -2.73
C MET A 247 -1.07 12.29 -2.37
N LEU A 248 -0.95 13.33 -1.54
CA LEU A 248 -2.07 14.19 -1.17
C LEU A 248 -2.55 15.01 -2.38
N GLU A 249 -1.63 15.62 -3.13
CA GLU A 249 -1.94 16.35 -4.38
C GLU A 249 -2.72 15.47 -5.36
N ARG A 250 -2.16 14.29 -5.71
CA ARG A 250 -2.83 13.32 -6.61
C ARG A 250 -4.19 12.86 -6.10
N ALA A 251 -4.38 12.75 -4.79
CA ALA A 251 -5.66 12.35 -4.22
C ALA A 251 -6.68 13.49 -4.17
N THR A 252 -6.25 14.72 -3.89
CA THR A 252 -7.11 15.92 -3.90
C THR A 252 -7.57 16.30 -5.30
N GLU A 253 -6.74 16.08 -6.34
CA GLU A 253 -7.14 16.18 -7.76
C GLU A 253 -8.38 15.32 -8.07
N HIS A 254 -8.53 14.17 -7.40
CA HIS A 254 -9.68 13.26 -7.55
C HIS A 254 -10.73 13.39 -6.44
N GLY A 255 -10.66 14.49 -5.68
CA GLY A 255 -11.67 14.92 -4.73
C GLY A 255 -11.60 14.30 -3.34
N LEU A 256 -10.43 13.81 -2.89
CA LEU A 256 -10.15 13.60 -1.46
C LEU A 256 -10.26 14.94 -0.72
N LEU A 257 -10.92 14.97 0.43
CA LEU A 257 -11.08 16.21 1.22
C LEU A 257 -10.03 16.29 2.33
N LEU A 258 -9.40 17.46 2.49
CA LEU A 258 -8.48 17.74 3.58
C LEU A 258 -9.19 18.45 4.73
N GLU A 259 -8.61 18.38 5.93
CA GLU A 259 -9.05 19.16 7.09
C GLU A 259 -8.61 20.64 6.96
N GLN A 260 -7.48 20.86 6.28
CA GLN A 260 -6.97 22.16 5.84
C GLN A 260 -6.33 21.97 4.46
N ASP A 261 -6.74 22.75 3.48
CA ASP A 261 -6.25 22.61 2.09
C ASP A 261 -4.82 23.16 1.87
N ASP A 262 -4.20 23.70 2.93
CA ASP A 262 -2.83 24.24 2.93
C ASP A 262 -1.76 23.13 3.04
N LEU A 263 -1.44 22.52 1.89
CA LEU A 263 -0.33 21.56 1.77
C LEU A 263 1.07 22.21 1.86
N SER A 264 1.19 23.55 1.89
CA SER A 264 2.50 24.23 1.90
C SER A 264 3.32 23.91 3.15
N ARG A 265 2.64 23.58 4.26
CA ARG A 265 3.23 23.16 5.54
C ARG A 265 3.97 21.82 5.49
N ILE A 266 3.69 20.99 4.49
CA ILE A 266 4.36 19.70 4.28
C ILE A 266 5.64 19.97 3.47
N GLN A 267 6.64 20.55 4.11
CA GLN A 267 7.89 20.95 3.45
C GLN A 267 8.83 19.76 3.32
N GLY A 268 8.83 19.15 2.14
CA GLY A 268 9.83 18.15 1.76
C GLY A 268 11.19 18.79 1.50
N ASP A 269 12.25 18.01 1.74
CA ASP A 269 13.64 18.43 1.54
C ASP A 269 14.39 17.39 0.68
N PRO A 270 14.68 17.70 -0.60
CA PRO A 270 15.44 16.84 -1.50
C PRO A 270 16.85 16.50 -0.99
N ALA A 271 17.49 17.42 -0.26
CA ALA A 271 18.81 17.22 0.35
C ALA A 271 18.75 16.45 1.70
N GLY A 272 17.54 16.19 2.20
CA GLY A 272 17.28 15.61 3.51
C GLY A 272 17.97 14.26 3.81
N MET A 273 17.97 13.87 5.08
CA MET A 273 18.71 12.69 5.55
C MET A 273 18.22 11.39 4.88
N LEU A 274 19.15 10.64 4.29
CA LEU A 274 18.89 9.37 3.60
C LEU A 274 19.27 8.17 4.49
N HIS A 275 18.30 7.35 4.87
CA HIS A 275 18.48 6.29 5.88
C HIS A 275 18.84 4.93 5.26
N GLN A 276 20.12 4.61 5.14
CA GLN A 276 20.58 3.36 4.49
C GLN A 276 20.89 2.18 5.45
N LYS A 277 20.28 2.13 6.64
CA LYS A 277 20.64 1.11 7.67
C LYS A 277 19.97 -0.26 7.42
N ALA A 278 20.60 -1.07 6.56
CA ALA A 278 20.46 -2.53 6.62
C ALA A 278 21.30 -3.08 7.81
N SER A 279 20.71 -3.12 9.01
CA SER A 279 21.34 -3.62 10.23
C SER A 279 20.94 -5.08 10.56
N GLY A 280 21.78 -5.76 11.35
CA GLY A 280 21.50 -7.10 11.89
C GLY A 280 21.15 -8.15 10.82
N LEU A 281 20.08 -8.91 11.08
CA LEU A 281 19.58 -10.02 10.26
C LEU A 281 19.38 -9.64 8.77
N TRP A 282 19.07 -8.37 8.46
CA TRP A 282 18.87 -7.92 7.08
C TRP A 282 20.14 -7.98 6.22
N ARG A 283 21.34 -7.95 6.81
CA ARG A 283 22.60 -8.16 6.06
C ARG A 283 22.75 -9.62 5.63
N LEU A 284 22.31 -10.57 6.48
CA LEU A 284 22.35 -12.01 6.19
C LEU A 284 21.35 -12.42 5.09
N LEU A 285 20.20 -11.74 5.02
CA LEU A 285 19.22 -11.90 3.93
C LEU A 285 19.65 -11.25 2.60
N GLY A 286 20.80 -10.57 2.61
CA GLY A 286 21.49 -10.04 1.43
C GLY A 286 20.96 -8.69 0.94
N THR A 287 21.85 -7.95 0.29
CA THR A 287 21.56 -6.66 -0.33
C THR A 287 21.53 -6.73 -1.86
N ARG A 288 20.81 -5.80 -2.49
CA ARG A 288 20.73 -5.61 -3.95
C ARG A 288 20.27 -4.17 -4.21
N ARG A 289 20.98 -3.39 -5.02
CA ARG A 289 20.44 -2.11 -5.53
C ARG A 289 19.19 -2.41 -6.36
N ARG A 290 18.10 -1.67 -6.13
CA ARG A 290 16.94 -1.69 -7.03
C ARG A 290 17.33 -1.25 -8.43
N HIS A 291 16.53 -1.68 -9.40
CA HIS A 291 16.63 -1.24 -10.79
C HIS A 291 15.21 -0.92 -11.27
N TYR A 292 15.01 0.24 -11.87
CA TYR A 292 13.70 0.70 -12.36
C TYR A 292 13.64 0.69 -13.90
N PRO A 293 12.44 0.57 -14.50
CA PRO A 293 12.27 0.61 -15.96
C PRO A 293 12.85 1.88 -16.61
N CYS A 294 13.25 1.81 -17.88
CA CYS A 294 13.86 2.94 -18.61
C CYS A 294 12.93 4.16 -18.73
N ASP A 295 11.64 3.86 -18.86
CA ASP A 295 10.46 4.71 -19.04
C ASP A 295 9.78 5.10 -17.72
N ALA A 296 10.30 4.64 -16.57
CA ALA A 296 9.70 4.93 -15.29
C ALA A 296 9.77 6.42 -14.93
N LEU A 297 8.67 6.96 -14.42
CA LEU A 297 8.61 8.33 -13.93
C LEU A 297 9.49 8.48 -12.68
N ILE A 298 10.46 9.39 -12.77
CA ILE A 298 11.32 9.78 -11.65
C ILE A 298 10.82 11.13 -11.16
N ASP A 299 10.69 11.31 -9.86
CA ASP A 299 10.30 12.60 -9.32
C ASP A 299 11.41 13.65 -9.47
N GLU A 300 11.03 14.90 -9.71
CA GLU A 300 11.96 16.02 -9.88
C GLU A 300 12.88 16.19 -8.66
N SER A 301 12.40 15.84 -7.46
CA SER A 301 13.21 15.89 -6.23
C SER A 301 14.46 15.00 -6.29
N VAL A 302 14.47 13.96 -7.15
CA VAL A 302 15.64 13.10 -7.34
C VAL A 302 16.74 13.84 -8.09
N GLN A 303 16.38 14.64 -9.09
CA GLN A 303 17.33 15.46 -9.84
C GLN A 303 17.90 16.57 -8.96
N THR A 304 17.03 17.30 -8.23
CA THR A 304 17.45 18.30 -7.23
C THR A 304 18.40 17.69 -6.19
N ARG A 305 18.17 16.46 -5.75
CA ARG A 305 19.07 15.75 -4.83
C ARG A 305 20.43 15.42 -5.45
N ILE A 306 20.49 15.01 -6.72
CA ILE A 306 21.75 14.74 -7.42
C ILE A 306 22.61 16.01 -7.50
N GLU A 307 21.98 17.17 -7.68
CA GLU A 307 22.64 18.48 -7.75
C GLU A 307 23.09 19.00 -6.37
N GLN A 308 22.29 18.79 -5.32
CA GLN A 308 22.53 19.35 -3.99
C GLN A 308 23.34 18.45 -3.05
N VAL A 309 23.37 17.12 -3.26
CA VAL A 309 24.00 16.18 -2.34
C VAL A 309 25.21 15.52 -3.01
N GLU A 310 26.39 16.01 -2.67
CA GLU A 310 27.67 15.51 -3.18
C GLU A 310 27.79 13.98 -3.02
N GLY A 311 28.15 13.30 -4.10
CA GLY A 311 28.31 11.84 -4.13
C GLY A 311 27.01 11.04 -4.10
N TYR A 312 25.82 11.67 -4.12
CA TYR A 312 24.56 10.92 -4.24
C TYR A 312 24.45 10.24 -5.62
N GLN A 313 24.28 8.92 -5.59
CA GLN A 313 24.09 8.08 -6.77
C GLN A 313 22.88 7.17 -6.56
N PRO A 314 21.71 7.46 -7.17
CA PRO A 314 20.50 6.66 -7.01
C PRO A 314 20.65 5.22 -7.53
N ALA A 315 19.57 4.44 -7.47
CA ALA A 315 19.47 3.20 -8.23
C ALA A 315 19.79 3.40 -9.72
N ALA A 316 20.30 2.35 -10.36
CA ALA A 316 20.54 2.37 -11.79
C ALA A 316 19.23 2.10 -12.55
N ARG A 317 19.05 2.76 -13.71
CA ARG A 317 18.08 2.33 -14.71
C ARG A 317 18.39 0.89 -15.11
N GLN A 318 17.36 0.09 -15.40
CA GLN A 318 17.56 -1.11 -16.19
C GLN A 318 18.13 -0.69 -17.54
N GLN A 319 19.12 -1.41 -18.05
CA GLN A 319 19.50 -1.27 -19.45
C GLN A 319 18.34 -1.82 -20.29
N ALA A 320 18.01 -1.15 -21.39
CA ALA A 320 17.10 -1.72 -22.38
C ALA A 320 17.66 -3.08 -22.83
N ARG A 321 16.81 -4.10 -22.89
CA ARG A 321 17.15 -5.32 -23.61
C ARG A 321 16.95 -5.02 -25.09
N GLU A 322 18.05 -4.93 -25.81
CA GLU A 322 18.08 -4.97 -27.28
C GLU A 322 17.46 -6.28 -27.81
#